data_AF-A0A923XIF6-F1
#
_entry.id   AF-A0A923XIF6-F1
#
_cell.length_a   1.000
_cell.length_b   1.000
_cell.length_c   1.000
_cell.angle_alpha   90.00
_cell.angle_beta   90.00
_cell.angle_gamma   90.00
#
_symmetry.space_group_name_H-M   'P 1'
#
loop_
_entity.id
_entity.type
_entity.pdbx_description
1 polymer ?
#
loop_
_entity_poly.entity_id
_entity_poly.type
_entity_poly.pdbx_seq_one_letter_code
_entity_poly.pdbx_strand_id
1 'polypeptide(L)'
;MASLCFFSSCQVGYLIRTSYDHLSMLTTRVPISEALKSDKLTPVQKSKIELSQVVREFSFEDLHLKKSDNYTQFVQLDRPYITYAVMASYKWKFEPYLWNFPFIGKAPYKGYYNEKSAKEEAEKMKQEDFDVYVRGVPAYSTLGRLTDPLLSSMLAYKEHDLVNTIIHELVHTTLFIKDNIDFNERLAVFVANKGTEQF
;
A
#
# COMPACT_ATOMS: atom_id res chain seq x y z
N MET A 1 -24.35 -7.51 -21.89
CA MET A 1 -25.05 -7.89 -20.65
C MET A 1 -24.36 -7.20 -19.50
N ALA A 2 -24.98 -6.17 -18.92
CA ALA A 2 -24.45 -5.54 -17.71
C ALA A 2 -24.67 -6.51 -16.54
N SER A 3 -23.61 -7.17 -16.08
CA SER A 3 -23.65 -7.92 -14.82
C SER A 3 -23.89 -6.92 -13.69
N LEU A 4 -25.10 -6.93 -13.13
CA LEU A 4 -25.33 -6.39 -11.80
C LEU A 4 -24.38 -7.15 -10.85
N CYS A 5 -23.30 -6.50 -10.42
CA CYS A 5 -22.47 -7.00 -9.34
C CYS A 5 -23.31 -6.93 -8.06
N PHE A 6 -23.89 -8.05 -7.65
CA PHE A 6 -24.45 -8.21 -6.32
C PHE A 6 -23.29 -8.14 -5.31
N PHE A 7 -23.00 -6.95 -4.81
CA PHE A 7 -22.14 -6.79 -3.65
C PHE A 7 -22.88 -7.40 -2.46
N SER A 8 -22.34 -8.49 -1.90
CA SER A 8 -22.88 -9.03 -0.65
C SER A 8 -22.81 -7.95 0.43
N SER A 9 -23.75 -7.96 1.39
CA SER A 9 -23.78 -6.97 2.49
C SER A 9 -22.44 -6.87 3.24
N CYS A 10 -21.72 -7.99 3.33
CA CYS A 10 -20.37 -8.06 3.90
C CYS A 10 -19.32 -7.28 3.07
N GLN A 11 -19.43 -7.29 1.74
CA GLN A 11 -18.51 -6.57 0.86
C GLN A 11 -18.77 -5.06 0.89
N VAL A 12 -20.04 -4.64 0.95
CA VAL A 12 -20.40 -3.22 1.12
C VAL A 12 -19.89 -2.69 2.46
N GLY A 13 -20.11 -3.41 3.56
CA GLY A 13 -19.62 -3.03 4.88
C GLY A 13 -18.09 -2.89 4.93
N TYR A 14 -17.37 -3.82 4.28
CA TYR A 14 -15.92 -3.75 4.14
C TYR A 14 -15.47 -2.49 3.39
N LEU A 15 -16.09 -2.16 2.25
CA LEU A 15 -15.71 -1.00 1.44
C LEU A 15 -15.97 0.32 2.18
N ILE A 16 -17.11 0.44 2.87
CA ILE A 16 -17.44 1.63 3.67
C ILE A 16 -16.41 1.81 4.77
N ARG A 17 -16.11 0.75 5.53
CA ARG A 17 -15.16 0.81 6.64
C ARG A 17 -13.75 1.16 6.16
N THR A 18 -13.28 0.50 5.11
CA THR A 18 -11.97 0.77 4.51
C THR A 18 -11.87 2.21 4.01
N SER A 19 -12.93 2.74 3.40
CA SER A 19 -12.97 4.14 2.94
C SER A 19 -12.96 5.12 4.11
N TYR A 20 -13.73 4.85 5.17
CA TYR A 20 -13.74 5.66 6.38
C TYR A 20 -12.35 5.69 7.05
N ASP A 21 -11.73 4.53 7.26
CA ASP A 21 -10.41 4.43 7.89
C ASP A 21 -9.34 5.17 7.08
N HIS A 22 -9.37 5.03 5.75
CA HIS A 22 -8.45 5.74 4.85
C HIS A 22 -8.64 7.27 4.91
N LEU A 23 -9.89 7.75 4.80
CA LEU A 23 -10.18 9.19 4.86
C LEU A 23 -9.84 9.77 6.23
N SER A 24 -10.17 9.06 7.31
CA SER A 24 -9.84 9.47 8.68
C SER A 24 -8.32 9.54 8.90
N MET A 25 -7.54 8.68 8.27
CA MET A 25 -6.08 8.80 8.31
C MET A 25 -5.62 10.04 7.50
N LEU A 26 -6.17 10.26 6.31
CA LEU A 26 -5.77 11.38 5.45
C LEU A 26 -6.04 12.76 6.08
N THR A 27 -6.98 12.90 7.01
CA THR A 27 -7.21 14.18 7.72
C THR A 27 -6.10 14.54 8.70
N THR A 28 -5.22 13.59 9.06
CA THR A 28 -4.12 13.79 10.01
C THR A 28 -2.80 14.19 9.33
N ARG A 29 -2.78 14.30 8.00
CA ARG A 29 -1.57 14.58 7.23
C ARG A 29 -1.09 16.01 7.43
N VAL A 30 0.22 16.19 7.42
CA VAL A 30 0.89 17.50 7.44
C VAL A 30 1.90 17.58 6.30
N PRO A 31 2.23 18.79 5.78
CA PRO A 31 3.28 18.94 4.78
C PRO A 31 4.63 18.40 5.29
N ILE A 32 5.45 17.83 4.42
CA ILE A 32 6.79 17.31 4.79
C ILE A 32 7.64 18.39 5.47
N SER A 33 7.57 19.63 4.99
CA SER A 33 8.29 20.77 5.56
C SER A 33 7.85 21.11 7.00
N GLU A 34 6.61 20.79 7.37
CA GLU A 34 6.11 20.91 8.73
C GLU A 34 6.53 19.71 9.58
N ALA A 35 6.43 18.50 9.03
CA ALA A 35 6.88 17.27 9.69
C ALA A 35 8.35 17.36 10.12
N LEU A 36 9.25 17.84 9.25
CA LEU A 36 10.68 17.97 9.54
C LEU A 36 10.98 18.95 10.68
N LYS A 37 10.08 19.91 10.97
CA LYS A 37 10.20 20.85 12.09
C LYS A 37 9.74 20.25 13.43
N SER A 38 9.08 19.09 13.42
CA SER A 38 8.57 18.44 14.62
C SER A 38 9.69 17.94 15.53
N ASP A 39 9.59 18.19 16.83
CA ASP A 39 10.47 17.61 17.85
C ASP A 39 10.13 16.15 18.19
N LYS A 40 9.01 15.64 17.66
CA LYS A 40 8.57 14.24 17.89
C LYS A 40 9.32 13.24 17.02
N LEU A 41 9.96 13.69 15.94
CA LEU A 41 10.71 12.85 15.03
C LEU A 41 12.18 12.80 15.42
N THR A 42 12.71 11.58 15.52
CA THR A 42 14.14 11.37 15.73
C THR A 42 14.96 11.86 14.52
N PRO A 43 16.25 12.18 14.70
CA PRO A 43 17.12 12.56 13.59
C PRO A 43 17.14 11.54 12.44
N VAL A 44 17.13 10.24 12.78
CA VAL A 44 17.07 9.15 11.78
C VAL A 44 15.77 9.18 10.98
N GLN A 45 14.64 9.44 11.63
CA GLN A 45 13.35 9.56 10.93
C GLN A 45 13.33 10.79 10.01
N LYS A 46 13.86 11.94 10.45
CA LYS A 46 13.97 13.13 9.62
C LYS A 46 14.84 12.88 8.38
N SER A 47 15.99 12.25 8.56
CA SER A 47 16.88 11.86 7.45
C SER A 47 16.20 10.93 6.46
N LYS A 48 15.39 9.96 6.91
CA LYS A 48 14.61 9.09 6.02
C LYS A 48 13.49 9.83 5.29
N ILE A 49 12.86 10.82 5.91
CA ILE A 49 11.88 11.69 5.25
C ILE A 49 12.57 12.52 4.17
N GLU A 50 13.76 13.07 4.43
CA GLU A 50 14.55 13.79 3.43
C GLU A 50 14.96 12.87 2.28
N LEU A 51 15.47 11.67 2.58
CA LEU A 51 15.78 10.63 1.59
C LEU A 51 14.57 10.33 0.71
N SER A 52 13.37 10.26 1.29
CA SER A 52 12.16 9.98 0.51
C SER A 52 11.87 11.06 -0.53
N GLN A 53 12.21 12.32 -0.24
CA GLN A 53 12.03 13.42 -1.19
C GLN A 53 13.05 13.33 -2.33
N VAL A 54 14.30 13.01 -2.01
CA VAL A 54 15.36 12.81 -3.02
C VAL A 54 15.02 11.64 -3.96
N VAL A 55 14.59 10.50 -3.41
CA VAL A 55 14.18 9.33 -4.22
C VAL A 55 12.97 9.64 -5.10
N ARG A 56 12.02 10.43 -4.59
CA ARG A 56 10.86 10.89 -5.36
C ARG A 56 11.28 11.73 -6.56
N GLU A 57 12.21 12.67 -6.37
CA GLU A 57 12.74 13.50 -7.47
C GLU A 57 13.49 12.64 -8.49
N PHE A 58 14.38 11.77 -8.05
CA PHE A 58 15.08 10.80 -8.90
C PHE A 58 14.11 9.93 -9.71
N SER A 59 13.04 9.44 -9.07
CA SER A 59 12.01 8.63 -9.72
C SER A 59 11.34 9.36 -10.89
N PHE A 60 11.19 10.69 -10.79
CA PHE A 60 10.54 11.50 -11.81
C PHE A 60 11.50 11.98 -12.90
N GLU A 61 12.70 12.43 -12.52
CA GLU A 61 13.63 13.03 -13.47
C GLU A 61 14.49 11.97 -14.17
N ASP A 62 14.99 10.97 -13.44
CA ASP A 62 15.94 9.97 -13.96
C ASP A 62 15.23 8.69 -14.43
N LEU A 63 14.26 8.19 -13.67
CA LEU A 63 13.47 7.00 -14.05
C LEU A 63 12.27 7.34 -14.95
N HIS A 64 12.00 8.63 -15.15
CA HIS A 64 10.89 9.14 -15.97
C HIS A 64 9.51 8.59 -15.57
N LEU A 65 9.32 8.26 -14.28
CA LEU A 65 8.01 7.89 -13.77
C LEU A 65 7.08 9.09 -13.79
N LYS A 66 5.77 8.83 -13.83
CA LYS A 66 4.76 9.88 -13.91
C LYS A 66 4.82 10.78 -12.68
N LYS A 67 5.06 12.08 -12.89
CA LYS A 67 5.04 13.08 -11.82
C LYS A 67 3.69 13.08 -11.08
N SER A 68 3.75 13.17 -9.77
CA SER A 68 2.57 13.21 -8.89
C SER A 68 2.89 13.93 -7.58
N ASP A 69 1.86 14.30 -6.83
CA ASP A 69 2.01 14.90 -5.50
C ASP A 69 2.21 13.85 -4.39
N ASN A 70 2.36 12.56 -4.73
CA ASN A 70 2.60 11.51 -3.74
C ASN A 70 3.85 11.83 -2.93
N TYR A 71 3.80 11.50 -1.64
CA TYR A 71 4.86 11.71 -0.65
C TYR A 71 5.23 13.18 -0.36
N THR A 72 4.43 14.15 -0.80
CA THR A 72 4.57 15.58 -0.40
C THR A 72 4.00 15.88 1.00
N GLN A 73 3.23 14.94 1.55
CA GLN A 73 2.61 15.00 2.87
C GLN A 73 3.10 13.83 3.73
N PHE A 74 3.11 14.01 5.05
CA PHE A 74 3.49 13.00 6.02
C PHE A 74 2.32 12.68 6.96
N VAL A 75 2.18 11.40 7.29
CA VAL A 75 1.25 10.92 8.32
C VAL A 75 2.02 10.15 9.40
N GLN A 76 1.93 10.64 10.63
CA GLN A 76 2.36 9.90 11.81
C GLN A 76 1.28 8.89 12.20
N LEU A 77 1.62 7.61 12.19
CA LEU A 77 0.76 6.54 12.64
C LEU A 77 1.06 6.24 14.12
N ASP A 78 0.05 5.77 14.82
CA ASP A 78 0.09 5.22 16.17
C ASP A 78 0.34 3.71 16.19
N ARG A 79 0.72 3.14 15.04
CA ARG A 79 0.81 1.70 14.78
C ARG A 79 1.95 1.40 13.79
N PRO A 80 2.52 0.19 13.82
CA PRO A 80 3.68 -0.17 13.00
C PRO A 80 3.37 -0.33 11.50
N TYR A 81 2.10 -0.61 11.15
CA TYR A 81 1.67 -0.87 9.78
C TYR A 81 0.43 -0.08 9.45
N ILE A 82 0.31 0.34 8.20
CA ILE A 82 -0.87 1.07 7.75
C ILE A 82 -2.06 0.15 7.55
N THR A 83 -1.81 -1.03 6.99
CA THR A 83 -2.81 -2.08 6.82
C THR A 83 -2.23 -3.46 7.16
N TYR A 84 -3.12 -4.42 7.33
CA TYR A 84 -2.82 -5.83 7.48
C TYR A 84 -3.46 -6.57 6.30
N ALA A 85 -2.64 -7.24 5.50
CA ALA A 85 -3.08 -8.01 4.35
C ALA A 85 -3.39 -9.45 4.77
N VAL A 86 -4.60 -9.89 4.47
CA VAL A 86 -5.01 -11.29 4.55
C VAL A 86 -4.82 -11.92 3.18
N MET A 87 -4.09 -13.02 3.14
CA MET A 87 -3.84 -13.83 1.96
C MET A 87 -4.36 -15.24 2.25
N ALA A 88 -4.99 -15.88 1.28
CA ALA A 88 -5.50 -17.23 1.42
C ALA A 88 -5.18 -18.06 0.17
N SER A 89 -4.96 -19.36 0.35
CA SER A 89 -4.75 -20.32 -0.73
C SER A 89 -5.53 -21.60 -0.48
N TYR A 90 -5.87 -22.30 -1.56
CA TYR A 90 -6.53 -23.61 -1.46
C TYR A 90 -5.54 -24.63 -0.89
N LYS A 91 -5.91 -25.40 0.14
CA LYS A 91 -5.00 -26.34 0.83
C LYS A 91 -4.27 -27.33 -0.08
N TRP A 92 -4.97 -27.80 -1.11
CA TRP A 92 -4.50 -28.86 -2.00
C TRP A 92 -4.17 -28.37 -3.41
N LYS A 93 -4.06 -27.05 -3.60
CA LYS A 93 -3.68 -26.45 -4.88
C LYS A 93 -2.74 -25.28 -4.65
N PHE A 94 -1.74 -25.15 -5.51
CA PHE A 94 -0.87 -23.96 -5.50
C PHE A 94 -1.54 -22.78 -6.18
N GLU A 95 -2.72 -22.40 -5.67
CA GLU A 95 -3.61 -21.37 -6.22
C GLU A 95 -4.08 -20.44 -5.08
N PRO A 96 -3.93 -19.11 -5.22
CA PRO A 96 -4.46 -18.17 -4.23
C PRO A 96 -5.97 -18.02 -4.37
N TYR A 97 -6.64 -17.77 -3.26
CA TYR A 97 -7.99 -17.22 -3.26
C TYR A 97 -7.96 -15.77 -3.73
N LEU A 98 -8.90 -15.40 -4.60
CA LEU A 98 -8.96 -14.07 -5.21
C LEU A 98 -10.19 -13.30 -4.71
N TRP A 99 -9.96 -12.19 -4.01
CA TRP A 99 -11.02 -11.23 -3.70
C TRP A 99 -11.27 -10.32 -4.90
N ASN A 100 -12.52 -9.98 -5.16
CA ASN A 100 -12.91 -9.10 -6.26
C ASN A 100 -13.21 -7.68 -5.74
N PHE A 101 -12.59 -6.67 -6.35
CA PHE A 101 -12.76 -5.27 -6.01
C PHE A 101 -13.18 -4.44 -7.23
N PRO A 102 -14.03 -3.40 -7.06
CA PRO A 102 -14.60 -2.66 -8.19
C PRO A 102 -13.57 -2.00 -9.12
N PHE A 103 -12.50 -1.43 -8.55
CA PHE A 103 -11.52 -0.61 -9.29
C PHE A 103 -10.21 -1.36 -9.60
N ILE A 104 -9.81 -2.26 -8.71
CA ILE A 104 -8.54 -3.01 -8.80
C ILE A 104 -8.74 -4.30 -9.61
N GLY A 105 -9.94 -4.89 -9.54
CA GLY A 105 -10.21 -6.22 -10.08
C GLY A 105 -9.98 -7.32 -9.06
N LYS A 106 -9.58 -8.51 -9.52
CA LYS A 106 -9.23 -9.63 -8.64
C LYS A 106 -7.83 -9.48 -8.04
N ALA A 107 -7.69 -9.62 -6.73
CA ALA A 107 -6.41 -9.59 -6.03
C ALA A 107 -6.24 -10.77 -5.06
N PRO A 108 -5.01 -11.30 -4.89
CA PRO A 108 -4.70 -12.43 -4.01
C PRO A 108 -4.54 -12.01 -2.53
N TYR A 109 -5.00 -10.82 -2.17
CA TYR A 109 -4.96 -10.30 -0.82
C TYR A 109 -6.14 -9.35 -0.56
N LYS A 110 -6.47 -9.19 0.72
CA LYS A 110 -7.45 -8.22 1.21
C LYS A 110 -6.88 -7.44 2.39
N GLY A 111 -6.81 -6.12 2.24
CA GLY A 111 -6.19 -5.23 3.23
C GLY A 111 -7.18 -4.71 4.27
N TYR A 112 -6.74 -4.56 5.52
CA TYR A 112 -7.50 -4.00 6.63
C TYR A 112 -6.68 -2.98 7.42
N TYR A 113 -7.23 -1.79 7.70
CA TYR A 113 -6.55 -0.81 8.56
C TYR A 113 -6.46 -1.25 10.03
N ASN A 114 -7.32 -2.17 10.45
CA ASN A 114 -7.40 -2.70 11.80
C ASN A 114 -6.99 -4.19 11.82
N GLU A 115 -6.01 -4.55 12.66
CA GLU A 115 -5.48 -5.91 12.76
C GLU A 115 -6.55 -6.92 13.21
N LYS A 116 -7.44 -6.53 14.13
CA LYS A 116 -8.51 -7.41 14.61
C LYS A 116 -9.43 -7.80 13.46
N SER A 117 -9.78 -6.86 12.58
CA SER A 117 -10.59 -7.16 11.39
C SER A 117 -9.87 -8.06 10.38
N ALA A 118 -8.55 -7.94 10.23
CA ALA A 118 -7.77 -8.90 9.44
C ALA A 118 -7.78 -10.31 10.04
N LYS A 119 -7.64 -10.42 11.38
CA LYS A 119 -7.72 -11.70 12.09
C LYS A 119 -9.11 -12.32 11.99
N GLU A 120 -10.17 -11.54 12.11
CA GLU A 120 -11.55 -12.00 11.92
C GLU A 120 -11.79 -12.55 10.50
N GLU A 121 -11.29 -11.89 9.46
CA GLU A 121 -11.35 -12.44 8.09
C GLU A 121 -10.51 -13.71 7.97
N ALA A 122 -9.32 -13.73 8.57
CA ALA A 122 -8.45 -14.89 8.50
C ALA A 122 -9.08 -16.13 9.14
N GLU A 123 -9.76 -15.98 10.28
CA GLU A 123 -10.49 -17.08 10.91
C GLU A 123 -11.69 -17.55 10.06
N LYS A 124 -12.41 -16.64 9.38
CA LYS A 124 -13.45 -17.03 8.43
C LYS A 124 -12.89 -17.87 7.28
N MET A 125 -11.79 -17.42 6.67
CA MET A 125 -11.15 -18.16 5.58
C MET A 125 -10.64 -19.54 6.04
N LYS A 126 -10.12 -19.66 7.27
CA LYS A 126 -9.75 -20.97 7.84
C LYS A 126 -10.95 -21.89 8.05
N GLN A 127 -12.09 -21.36 8.51
CA GLN A 127 -13.34 -22.12 8.64
C GLN A 127 -13.86 -22.63 7.29
N GLU A 128 -13.53 -21.92 6.21
CA GLU A 128 -13.80 -22.33 4.83
C GLU A 128 -12.71 -23.25 4.23
N ASP A 129 -11.84 -23.82 5.07
CA ASP A 129 -10.80 -24.78 4.69
C ASP A 129 -9.66 -24.22 3.81
N PHE A 130 -9.39 -22.90 3.87
CA PHE A 130 -8.22 -22.29 3.25
C PHE A 130 -6.98 -22.31 4.16
N ASP A 131 -5.79 -22.31 3.56
CA ASP A 131 -4.55 -21.91 4.23
C ASP A 131 -4.45 -20.39 4.21
N VAL A 132 -4.17 -19.78 5.37
CA VAL A 132 -4.29 -18.33 5.54
C VAL A 132 -3.03 -17.75 6.17
N TYR A 133 -2.57 -16.64 5.60
CA TYR A 133 -1.47 -15.85 6.12
C TYR A 133 -1.91 -14.39 6.30
N VAL A 134 -1.52 -13.79 7.43
CA VAL A 134 -1.77 -12.37 7.71
C VAL A 134 -0.44 -11.68 7.94
N ARG A 135 -0.21 -10.58 7.24
CA ARG A 135 1.01 -9.77 7.40
C ARG A 135 0.70 -8.28 7.52
N GLY A 136 1.52 -7.57 8.28
CA GLY A 136 1.56 -6.12 8.27
C GLY A 136 2.10 -5.59 6.94
N VAL A 137 1.51 -4.51 6.45
CA VAL A 137 1.90 -3.82 5.22
C VAL A 137 2.22 -2.37 5.59
N PRO A 138 3.48 -1.92 5.42
CA PRO A 138 3.92 -0.59 5.88
C PRO A 138 3.70 0.53 4.84
N ALA A 139 3.45 0.19 3.57
CA ALA A 139 3.25 1.13 2.47
C ALA A 139 2.10 0.67 1.56
N TYR A 140 1.49 1.59 0.82
CA TYR A 140 0.51 1.26 -0.22
C TYR A 140 0.56 2.32 -1.32
N SER A 141 -0.06 2.00 -2.45
CA SER A 141 -0.42 2.96 -3.51
C SER A 141 -1.93 2.95 -3.76
N THR A 142 -2.52 4.13 -3.92
CA THR A 142 -3.88 4.29 -4.46
C THR A 142 -3.90 4.30 -6.00
N LEU A 143 -2.80 3.90 -6.62
CA LEU A 143 -2.62 3.79 -8.07
C LEU A 143 -2.74 5.16 -8.76
N GLY A 144 -2.29 6.21 -8.07
CA GLY A 144 -2.35 7.60 -8.54
C GLY A 144 -3.75 8.22 -8.53
N ARG A 145 -4.73 7.59 -7.88
CA ARG A 145 -6.08 8.16 -7.72
C ARG A 145 -6.16 9.21 -6.62
N LEU A 146 -5.33 9.07 -5.59
CA LEU A 146 -5.19 10.01 -4.50
C LEU A 146 -3.72 10.39 -4.34
N THR A 147 -3.50 11.43 -3.56
CA THR A 147 -2.18 11.88 -3.14
C THR A 147 -1.75 11.07 -1.92
N ASP A 148 -1.02 9.98 -2.16
CA ASP A 148 -0.58 9.06 -1.11
C ASP A 148 0.47 9.75 -0.22
N PRO A 149 0.28 9.84 1.10
CA PRO A 149 1.26 10.44 2.00
C PRO A 149 2.42 9.49 2.30
N LEU A 150 3.56 10.05 2.70
CA LEU A 150 4.62 9.29 3.35
C LEU A 150 4.16 8.89 4.75
N LEU A 151 4.27 7.60 5.07
CA LEU A 151 3.76 7.06 6.33
C LEU A 151 4.92 6.81 7.29
N SER A 152 4.73 7.10 8.57
CA SER A 152 5.73 6.76 9.61
C SER A 152 6.10 5.26 9.64
N SER A 153 5.21 4.36 9.21
CA SER A 153 5.48 2.93 9.06
C SER A 153 6.55 2.62 8.02
N MET A 154 6.69 3.44 6.98
CA MET A 154 7.74 3.32 5.96
C MET A 154 9.12 3.67 6.53
N LEU A 155 9.19 4.51 7.58
CA LEU A 155 10.46 4.92 8.19
C LEU A 155 11.10 3.79 9.02
N ALA A 156 10.40 2.69 9.25
CA ALA A 156 10.96 1.48 9.88
C ALA A 156 11.91 0.71 8.95
N TYR A 157 11.79 0.90 7.63
CA TYR A 157 12.65 0.27 6.64
C TYR A 157 14.12 0.70 6.74
N LYS A 158 15.04 -0.15 6.28
CA LYS A 158 16.40 0.32 5.98
C LYS A 158 16.33 1.30 4.81
N GLU A 159 17.37 2.12 4.63
CA GLU A 159 17.37 3.16 3.60
C GLU A 159 17.15 2.59 2.19
N HIS A 160 17.82 1.49 1.82
CA HIS A 160 17.60 0.84 0.53
C HIS A 160 16.19 0.28 0.35
N ASP A 161 15.60 -0.30 1.41
CA ASP A 161 14.22 -0.82 1.38
C ASP A 161 13.22 0.35 1.23
N LEU A 162 13.49 1.50 1.85
CA LEU A 162 12.68 2.70 1.71
C LEU A 162 12.77 3.26 0.28
N VAL A 163 13.97 3.38 -0.27
CA VAL A 163 14.21 3.80 -1.66
C VAL A 163 13.42 2.90 -2.62
N ASN A 164 13.60 1.59 -2.49
CA ASN A 164 12.93 0.60 -3.32
C ASN A 164 11.41 0.71 -3.21
N THR A 165 10.88 0.79 -1.99
CA THR A 165 9.44 0.91 -1.75
C THR A 165 8.86 2.17 -2.40
N ILE A 166 9.53 3.32 -2.28
CA ILE A 166 9.03 4.57 -2.89
C ILE A 166 8.94 4.43 -4.41
N ILE A 167 9.99 3.88 -5.04
CA ILE A 167 10.00 3.65 -6.49
C ILE A 167 8.89 2.66 -6.87
N HIS A 168 8.73 1.55 -6.15
CA HIS A 168 7.70 0.53 -6.38
C HIS A 168 6.29 1.15 -6.42
N GLU A 169 5.94 1.95 -5.41
CA GLU A 169 4.62 2.56 -5.32
C GLU A 169 4.42 3.71 -6.34
N LEU A 170 5.48 4.40 -6.76
CA LEU A 170 5.44 5.37 -7.87
C LEU A 170 5.28 4.68 -9.23
N VAL A 171 5.76 3.44 -9.39
CA VAL A 171 5.48 2.64 -10.60
C VAL A 171 3.99 2.35 -10.70
N HIS A 172 3.34 1.95 -9.60
CA HIS A 172 1.88 1.77 -9.56
C HIS A 172 1.10 3.05 -9.89
N THR A 173 1.66 4.21 -9.56
CA THR A 173 1.11 5.53 -9.93
C THR A 173 1.25 5.82 -11.42
N THR A 174 2.31 5.29 -12.03
CA THR A 174 2.63 5.47 -13.46
C THR A 174 1.82 4.52 -14.34
N LEU A 175 1.77 3.23 -13.98
CA LEU A 175 1.08 2.20 -14.74
C LEU A 175 0.44 1.17 -13.80
N PHE A 176 -0.85 0.93 -14.02
CA PHE A 176 -1.58 -0.16 -13.41
C PHE A 176 -2.60 -0.72 -14.40
N ILE A 177 -2.54 -2.02 -14.67
CA ILE A 177 -3.46 -2.73 -15.55
C ILE A 177 -4.50 -3.46 -14.71
N LYS A 178 -5.78 -3.09 -14.85
CA LYS A 178 -6.88 -3.73 -14.14
C LYS A 178 -6.90 -5.25 -14.36
N ASP A 179 -7.22 -6.01 -13.32
CA ASP A 179 -7.30 -7.48 -13.34
C ASP A 179 -5.97 -8.20 -13.63
N ASN A 180 -4.83 -7.49 -13.61
CA ASN A 180 -3.52 -8.06 -13.90
C ASN A 180 -2.50 -7.80 -12.77
N ILE A 181 -2.87 -8.20 -11.55
CA ILE A 181 -2.07 -7.94 -10.34
C ILE A 181 -0.67 -8.56 -10.43
N ASP A 182 -0.53 -9.80 -10.91
CA ASP A 182 0.78 -10.43 -11.04
C ASP A 182 1.73 -9.62 -11.95
N PHE A 183 1.24 -9.12 -13.09
CA PHE A 183 2.02 -8.24 -13.95
C PHE A 183 2.36 -6.91 -13.25
N ASN A 184 1.38 -6.25 -12.62
CA ASN A 184 1.59 -4.96 -11.98
C ASN A 184 2.64 -5.04 -10.87
N GLU A 185 2.56 -6.06 -10.01
CA GLU A 185 3.52 -6.26 -8.93
C GLU A 185 4.91 -6.62 -9.46
N ARG A 186 5.00 -7.51 -10.47
CA ARG A 186 6.30 -7.87 -11.07
C ARG A 186 6.97 -6.70 -11.76
N LEU A 187 6.20 -5.86 -12.45
CA LEU A 187 6.71 -4.64 -13.07
C LEU A 187 7.25 -3.68 -12.01
N ALA A 188 6.46 -3.43 -10.96
CA ALA A 188 6.85 -2.55 -9.87
C ALA A 188 8.11 -3.05 -9.16
N VAL A 189 8.19 -4.35 -8.84
CA VAL A 189 9.40 -4.98 -8.27
C VAL A 189 10.60 -4.83 -9.20
N PHE A 190 10.44 -5.12 -10.49
CA PHE A 190 11.55 -5.04 -11.45
C PHE A 190 12.10 -3.61 -11.54
N VAL A 191 11.22 -2.63 -11.74
CA VAL A 191 11.61 -1.23 -11.88
C VAL A 191 12.16 -0.68 -10.56
N ALA A 192 11.56 -1.03 -9.41
CA ALA A 192 12.05 -0.63 -8.10
C ALA A 192 13.45 -1.16 -7.82
N ASN A 193 13.70 -2.45 -8.09
CA ASN A 193 15.02 -3.05 -7.91
C ASN A 193 16.05 -2.36 -8.79
N LYS A 194 15.75 -2.17 -10.08
CA LYS A 194 16.68 -1.52 -11.01
C LYS A 194 16.88 -0.03 -10.73
N GLY A 195 15.84 0.66 -10.28
CA GLY A 195 15.93 2.05 -9.85
C GLY A 195 16.75 2.20 -8.57
N THR A 196 16.60 1.28 -7.62
CA THR A 196 17.39 1.27 -6.37
C THR A 196 18.86 0.99 -6.63
N GLU A 197 19.19 0.14 -7.61
CA GLU A 197 20.59 -0.09 -8.03
C GLU A 197 21.22 1.14 -8.70
N GLN A 198 20.42 1.98 -9.35
CA GLN A 198 20.88 3.18 -10.07
C GLN A 198 21.00 4.41 -9.16
N PHE A 199 20.18 4.47 -8.11
CA PHE A 199 20.18 5.53 -7.10
C PHE A 199 21.39 5.43 -6.17
#